data_AF-A0A8T2ZMB0-F1
#
_entry.id   AF-A0A8T2ZMB0-F1
#
_cell.length_a   1.000
_cell.length_b   1.000
_cell.length_c   1.000
_cell.angle_alpha   90.00
_cell.angle_beta   90.00
_cell.angle_gamma   90.00
#
_symmetry.space_group_name_H-M   'P 1'
#
loop_
_entity.id
_entity.type
_entity.pdbx_description
1 polymer ?
#
loop_
_entity_poly.entity_id
_entity_poly.type
_entity_poly.pdbx_seq_one_letter_code
_entity_poly.pdbx_strand_id
1 'polypeptide(L)'
;MASCISLSSSIPLAASSFLPSFPKTHRVSRIKKPNRPNIPIVSCKSGKNDHEQNPATRRDLLIGLGGLYGATSLSDPFAYANPIAPPDITQCELVPLPSQSDPSNCCPPTSTKIKNFEFPSASSPMRIRPAAHLVDKAYVAKYAEAIALMKSLPDDDPRSFKNQANVHCAYCDGAYHQAGFPDLELQIHFSRHANASHFTDPKSPLYDPLRDANHQPPTLLDLNYAKGDANPDPAKAEELYASNLNVMYRQMVSGATKPTLFFGKPYRAGDDPSPGMGTIETTPHTQIHYWTGDPNQTNGENMGNFYSAGRDPIFYCHHSNVDRMWDLWKKIPGGKRKDIEDTDWLNSEFLFWDENKELVRVKVKDTLDTEKLRYGFQDVPIPWLTTRATPKLTRQEKSRRAAKKSVVLTPISAFPVVLDNVISVEVSRPKKSRSATEKEDEDEVLVIEGIEYEENQLIKFDVLVNDEPDSPGGPDKSEFAGSFVNVPHKHAKKSKDNYGIGDYRIVGRSGS
;
A
#
# COMPACT_ATOMS: atom_id res chain seq x y z
N MET A 1 -49.99 8.37 8.68
CA MET A 1 -49.52 7.60 9.85
C MET A 1 -50.15 6.21 9.79
N ALA A 2 -49.40 5.18 10.20
CA ALA A 2 -49.76 3.82 10.67
C ALA A 2 -51.15 3.20 10.36
N SER A 3 -51.31 1.89 10.16
CA SER A 3 -50.39 0.76 9.93
C SER A 3 -51.25 -0.45 9.49
N CYS A 4 -50.72 -1.35 8.68
CA CYS A 4 -51.44 -2.55 8.25
C CYS A 4 -51.31 -3.69 9.27
N ILE A 5 -52.43 -4.37 9.59
CA ILE A 5 -52.45 -5.72 10.19
C ILE A 5 -53.66 -6.49 9.61
N SER A 6 -53.42 -7.65 9.00
CA SER A 6 -54.35 -8.81 9.05
C SER A 6 -53.61 -10.10 8.65
N LEU A 7 -54.17 -11.25 9.03
CA LEU A 7 -53.48 -12.53 9.19
C LEU A 7 -53.86 -13.60 8.15
N SER A 8 -52.87 -14.45 7.84
CA SER A 8 -52.92 -15.90 7.56
C SER A 8 -54.15 -16.57 6.88
N SER A 9 -53.89 -17.09 5.66
CA SER A 9 -54.18 -18.47 5.19
C SER A 9 -55.43 -19.26 5.62
N SER A 10 -56.19 -19.79 4.63
CA SER A 10 -56.40 -21.26 4.44
C SER A 10 -57.25 -21.59 3.18
N ILE A 11 -57.14 -22.85 2.68
CA ILE A 11 -57.57 -23.36 1.36
C ILE A 11 -58.08 -24.82 1.57
N PRO A 12 -59.28 -25.25 1.13
CA PRO A 12 -59.43 -26.03 -0.12
C PRO A 12 -60.83 -26.01 -0.83
N LEU A 13 -60.97 -26.90 -1.85
CA LEU A 13 -62.17 -27.39 -2.59
C LEU A 13 -62.73 -26.57 -3.78
N ALA A 14 -63.27 -27.16 -4.86
CA ALA A 14 -63.05 -28.46 -5.54
C ALA A 14 -63.91 -28.55 -6.84
N ALA A 15 -63.39 -29.10 -7.95
CA ALA A 15 -64.12 -29.66 -9.13
C ALA A 15 -63.09 -30.22 -10.15
N SER A 16 -62.90 -31.54 -10.29
CA SER A 16 -63.62 -32.51 -11.14
C SER A 16 -63.37 -32.42 -12.66
N SER A 17 -62.53 -33.35 -13.15
CA SER A 17 -62.62 -34.11 -14.42
C SER A 17 -63.02 -33.44 -15.74
N PHE A 18 -62.17 -33.55 -16.78
CA PHE A 18 -62.48 -34.17 -18.09
C PHE A 18 -61.18 -34.40 -18.92
N LEU A 19 -61.18 -35.47 -19.72
CA LEU A 19 -60.18 -35.85 -20.76
C LEU A 19 -60.89 -35.74 -22.14
N PRO A 20 -60.24 -35.98 -23.33
CA PRO A 20 -58.82 -36.10 -23.69
C PRO A 20 -58.40 -35.23 -24.91
N SER A 21 -57.11 -35.22 -25.29
CA SER A 21 -56.59 -35.45 -26.68
C SER A 21 -55.25 -34.74 -26.97
N PHE A 22 -54.36 -35.43 -27.69
CA PHE A 22 -53.14 -34.88 -28.28
C PHE A 22 -53.46 -34.15 -29.60
N PRO A 23 -52.60 -33.18 -29.99
CA PRO A 23 -51.84 -33.43 -31.22
C PRO A 23 -50.34 -33.10 -31.11
N LYS A 24 -49.53 -33.82 -31.88
CA LYS A 24 -48.08 -33.59 -32.03
C LYS A 24 -47.83 -32.31 -32.83
N THR A 25 -46.94 -31.43 -32.36
CA THR A 25 -46.23 -30.47 -33.22
C THR A 25 -44.75 -30.40 -32.86
N HIS A 26 -43.91 -30.17 -33.87
CA HIS A 26 -42.46 -30.31 -33.78
C HIS A 26 -41.82 -29.18 -32.94
N ARG A 27 -41.02 -29.54 -31.92
CA ARG A 27 -40.04 -28.60 -31.34
C ARG A 27 -38.76 -28.61 -32.16
N VAL A 28 -38.60 -27.59 -33.01
CA VAL A 28 -37.30 -27.24 -33.59
C VAL A 28 -36.35 -26.86 -32.46
N SER A 29 -35.32 -27.67 -32.25
CA SER A 29 -34.24 -27.39 -31.30
C SER A 29 -33.40 -26.21 -31.80
N ARG A 30 -33.77 -24.99 -31.42
CA ARG A 30 -32.87 -23.83 -31.53
C ARG A 30 -31.66 -24.07 -30.61
N ILE A 31 -30.56 -24.53 -31.22
CA ILE A 31 -29.24 -24.53 -30.61
C ILE A 31 -28.94 -23.07 -30.24
N LYS A 32 -29.02 -22.74 -28.95
CA LYS A 32 -28.45 -21.49 -28.45
C LYS A 32 -26.96 -21.57 -28.69
N LYS A 33 -26.41 -20.65 -29.50
CA LYS A 33 -24.96 -20.43 -29.53
C LYS A 33 -24.46 -20.24 -28.09
N PRO A 34 -23.34 -20.87 -27.68
CA PRO A 34 -22.82 -20.64 -26.35
C PRO A 34 -22.52 -19.15 -26.19
N ASN A 35 -22.93 -18.57 -25.05
CA ASN A 35 -22.46 -17.24 -24.67
C ASN A 35 -20.93 -17.30 -24.62
N ARG A 36 -20.25 -16.33 -25.24
CA ARG A 36 -18.82 -16.12 -24.98
C ARG A 36 -18.65 -15.95 -23.47
N PRO A 37 -17.79 -16.73 -22.79
CA PRO A 37 -17.57 -16.55 -21.36
C PRO A 37 -16.89 -15.20 -21.13
N ASN A 38 -17.34 -14.44 -20.13
CA ASN A 38 -16.63 -13.24 -19.70
C ASN A 38 -15.28 -13.65 -19.10
N ILE A 39 -14.21 -13.43 -19.84
CA ILE A 39 -12.82 -13.54 -19.37
C ILE A 39 -12.41 -12.13 -18.90
N PRO A 40 -11.72 -11.99 -17.75
CA PRO A 40 -11.52 -10.67 -17.18
C PRO A 40 -10.56 -9.82 -18.02
N ILE A 41 -10.99 -8.59 -18.26
CA ILE A 41 -10.16 -7.54 -18.86
C ILE A 41 -9.54 -6.76 -17.70
N VAL A 42 -8.21 -6.65 -17.72
CA VAL A 42 -7.40 -5.79 -16.84
C VAL A 42 -7.01 -4.56 -17.64
N SER A 43 -7.24 -3.37 -17.09
CA SER A 43 -6.84 -2.10 -17.71
C SER A 43 -5.93 -1.33 -16.78
N CYS A 44 -4.81 -0.83 -17.30
CA CYS A 44 -3.86 -0.01 -16.56
C CYS A 44 -3.93 1.44 -17.08
N LYS A 45 -3.92 2.42 -16.17
CA LYS A 45 -3.99 3.86 -16.51
C LYS A 45 -2.91 4.63 -15.74
N SER A 46 -2.00 5.29 -16.45
CA SER A 46 -1.03 6.22 -15.87
C SER A 46 -1.66 7.58 -15.51
N GLY A 47 -1.04 8.31 -14.58
CA GLY A 47 -1.32 9.71 -14.29
C GLY A 47 -0.87 10.65 -15.42
N LYS A 48 -1.35 11.90 -15.42
CA LYS A 48 -0.87 12.92 -16.36
C LYS A 48 0.42 13.56 -15.82
N ASN A 49 1.55 13.24 -16.44
CA ASN A 49 2.78 14.01 -16.25
C ASN A 49 2.81 15.17 -17.26
N ASP A 50 2.53 16.38 -16.78
CA ASP A 50 2.66 17.59 -17.59
C ASP A 50 4.15 17.98 -17.69
N HIS A 51 4.77 17.68 -18.83
CA HIS A 51 6.03 18.28 -19.25
C HIS A 51 5.83 19.14 -20.50
N GLU A 52 6.25 20.41 -20.42
CA GLU A 52 6.31 21.31 -21.57
C GLU A 52 7.18 20.75 -22.70
N GLN A 53 6.88 21.17 -23.93
CA GLN A 53 7.50 20.65 -25.14
C GLN A 53 8.97 21.04 -25.25
N ASN A 54 9.88 20.12 -24.91
CA ASN A 54 11.27 20.14 -25.38
C ASN A 54 11.67 18.73 -25.89
N PRO A 55 12.07 18.57 -27.17
CA PRO A 55 12.19 17.27 -27.80
C PRO A 55 13.59 16.63 -27.62
N ALA A 56 13.88 16.12 -26.42
CA ALA A 56 14.90 15.06 -26.20
C ALA A 56 14.64 14.36 -24.86
N THR A 57 14.91 13.06 -24.79
CA THR A 57 14.68 12.13 -23.64
C THR A 57 13.21 11.81 -23.29
N ARG A 58 12.56 11.00 -24.14
CA ARG A 58 11.51 10.09 -23.67
C ARG A 58 12.16 8.86 -23.05
N ARG A 59 11.65 8.40 -21.91
CA ARG A 59 12.09 7.21 -21.17
C ARG A 59 10.84 6.44 -20.75
N ASP A 60 10.89 5.13 -20.88
CA ASP A 60 9.69 4.29 -20.97
C ASP A 60 9.42 3.50 -19.68
N LEU A 61 8.18 3.56 -19.18
CA LEU A 61 7.65 2.67 -18.13
C LEU A 61 7.27 1.34 -18.76
N LEU A 62 8.08 0.30 -18.58
CA LEU A 62 7.81 -1.04 -19.09
C LEU A 62 7.09 -1.89 -18.06
N ILE A 63 6.12 -2.70 -18.52
CA ILE A 63 5.39 -3.65 -17.67
C ILE A 63 5.42 -5.03 -18.32
N GLY A 64 5.67 -6.07 -17.51
CA GLY A 64 5.44 -7.48 -17.80
C GLY A 64 4.15 -8.02 -17.16
N LEU A 65 3.65 -9.17 -17.65
CA LEU A 65 2.56 -9.92 -17.03
C LEU A 65 3.00 -11.35 -16.73
N GLY A 66 3.26 -11.62 -15.44
CA GLY A 66 3.47 -12.96 -14.92
C GLY A 66 2.17 -13.77 -14.88
N GLY A 67 2.26 -15.09 -15.03
CA GLY A 67 1.11 -15.98 -14.90
C GLY A 67 0.58 -16.04 -13.47
N LEU A 68 -0.72 -16.32 -13.29
CA LEU A 68 -1.27 -16.58 -11.96
C LEU A 68 -0.70 -17.87 -11.37
N TYR A 69 0.28 -17.74 -10.47
CA TYR A 69 0.77 -18.84 -9.66
C TYR A 69 -0.28 -19.24 -8.62
N GLY A 70 -0.77 -20.48 -8.72
CA GLY A 70 -1.25 -21.18 -7.53
C GLY A 70 -0.06 -21.47 -6.63
N ALA A 71 -0.18 -21.20 -5.33
CA ALA A 71 0.90 -21.37 -4.36
C ALA A 71 1.23 -22.86 -4.16
N THR A 72 2.06 -23.42 -5.02
CA THR A 72 2.65 -24.74 -4.84
C THR A 72 3.90 -24.57 -4.00
N SER A 73 3.80 -24.91 -2.71
CA SER A 73 4.96 -25.11 -1.86
C SER A 73 5.70 -26.36 -2.33
N LEU A 74 6.66 -26.17 -3.22
CA LEU A 74 7.69 -27.16 -3.51
C LEU A 74 8.90 -26.79 -2.66
N SER A 75 9.10 -27.55 -1.59
CA SER A 75 10.26 -27.42 -0.72
C SER A 75 11.52 -27.78 -1.48
N ASP A 76 12.32 -26.78 -1.84
CA ASP A 76 13.65 -26.97 -2.41
C ASP A 76 14.56 -27.66 -1.35
N PRO A 77 15.21 -28.82 -1.64
CA PRO A 77 15.89 -29.60 -0.61
C PRO A 77 17.13 -28.96 0.04
N PHE A 78 17.53 -27.74 -0.38
CA PHE A 78 18.73 -27.05 0.11
C PHE A 78 18.49 -25.56 0.41
N ALA A 79 17.40 -25.23 1.11
CA ALA A 79 17.18 -23.90 1.65
C ALA A 79 18.18 -23.60 2.79
N TYR A 80 19.30 -22.93 2.47
CA TYR A 80 20.08 -22.20 3.46
C TYR A 80 19.26 -21.00 3.96
N ALA A 81 19.02 -20.94 5.26
CA ALA A 81 18.42 -19.78 5.91
C ALA A 81 19.34 -18.56 5.72
N ASN A 82 18.86 -17.50 5.04
CA ASN A 82 19.65 -16.31 4.74
C ASN A 82 18.92 -15.01 5.15
N PRO A 83 18.66 -14.81 6.46
CA PRO A 83 18.07 -13.58 6.98
C PRO A 83 18.90 -12.35 6.59
N ILE A 84 18.25 -11.19 6.49
CA ILE A 84 18.95 -9.91 6.34
C ILE A 84 19.76 -9.66 7.62
N ALA A 85 21.07 -9.76 7.49
CA ALA A 85 22.02 -9.41 8.55
C ALA A 85 22.13 -7.87 8.69
N PRO A 86 22.52 -7.36 9.86
CA PRO A 86 22.62 -5.91 10.04
C PRO A 86 23.81 -5.38 9.23
N PRO A 87 23.71 -4.17 8.66
CA PRO A 87 24.79 -3.61 7.86
C PRO A 87 26.02 -3.30 8.70
N ASP A 88 27.21 -3.38 8.09
CA ASP A 88 28.42 -2.83 8.72
C ASP A 88 28.35 -1.30 8.66
N ILE A 89 27.95 -0.68 9.76
CA ILE A 89 27.81 0.78 9.84
C ILE A 89 29.14 1.53 9.67
N THR A 90 30.29 0.85 9.73
CA THR A 90 31.60 1.45 9.42
C THR A 90 31.86 1.56 7.91
N GLN A 91 31.06 0.85 7.09
CA GLN A 91 31.07 0.85 5.63
C GLN A 91 29.90 1.65 5.05
N CYS A 92 29.32 2.57 5.81
CA CYS A 92 28.29 3.46 5.29
C CYS A 92 28.87 4.42 4.25
N GLU A 93 28.27 4.47 3.06
CA GLU A 93 28.78 5.25 1.93
C GLU A 93 27.99 6.55 1.69
N LEU A 94 28.62 7.47 0.95
CA LEU A 94 27.99 8.73 0.56
C LEU A 94 26.95 8.49 -0.54
N VAL A 95 25.67 8.57 -0.17
CA VAL A 95 24.57 8.55 -1.14
C VAL A 95 24.72 9.71 -2.14
N PRO A 96 24.81 9.45 -3.45
CA PRO A 96 24.98 10.50 -4.45
C PRO A 96 23.64 11.21 -4.73
N LEU A 97 23.17 12.04 -3.80
CA LEU A 97 21.85 12.69 -3.88
C LEU A 97 21.72 13.69 -5.07
N PRO A 98 20.50 14.07 -5.49
CA PRO A 98 20.29 14.96 -6.63
C PRO A 98 20.66 16.44 -6.41
N SER A 99 21.01 16.84 -5.19
CA SER A 99 21.36 18.22 -4.84
C SER A 99 22.87 18.44 -4.82
N GLN A 100 23.34 19.53 -5.46
CA GLN A 100 24.73 19.98 -5.36
C GLN A 100 25.04 20.79 -4.08
N SER A 101 24.03 21.12 -3.26
CA SER A 101 24.19 22.07 -2.14
C SER A 101 24.23 21.44 -0.75
N ASP A 102 23.93 20.15 -0.60
CA ASP A 102 24.11 19.42 0.65
C ASP A 102 24.45 17.95 0.36
N PRO A 103 25.73 17.53 0.39
CA PRO A 103 26.10 16.12 0.51
C PRO A 103 25.76 15.68 1.94
N SER A 104 24.47 15.59 2.24
CA SER A 104 23.96 15.26 3.56
C SER A 104 24.36 13.81 3.86
N ASN A 105 25.47 13.67 4.57
CA ASN A 105 26.03 12.38 4.94
C ASN A 105 24.99 11.63 5.79
N CYS A 106 24.28 10.69 5.17
CA CYS A 106 23.22 9.93 5.81
C CYS A 106 23.78 8.92 6.83
N CYS A 107 25.09 8.73 6.88
CA CYS A 107 25.73 7.88 7.86
C CYS A 107 25.59 8.45 9.28
N PRO A 108 24.90 7.73 10.20
CA PRO A 108 24.89 8.10 11.60
C PRO A 108 26.29 7.86 12.22
N PRO A 109 26.53 8.35 13.45
CA PRO A 109 27.76 8.04 14.19
C PRO A 109 28.02 6.53 14.26
N THR A 110 29.30 6.14 14.21
CA THR A 110 29.72 4.74 14.19
C THR A 110 30.18 4.24 15.57
N SER A 111 30.09 2.92 15.78
CA SER A 111 30.56 2.25 17.01
C SER A 111 30.95 0.81 16.72
N THR A 112 32.03 0.34 17.35
CA THR A 112 32.43 -1.07 17.36
C THR A 112 31.78 -1.88 18.50
N LYS A 113 31.09 -1.19 19.43
CA LYS A 113 30.35 -1.82 20.54
C LYS A 113 28.88 -1.91 20.17
N ILE A 114 28.40 -3.12 19.93
CA ILE A 114 27.00 -3.44 19.67
C ILE A 114 26.48 -4.30 20.84
N LYS A 115 25.41 -3.84 21.51
CA LYS A 115 24.64 -4.67 22.44
C LYS A 115 23.47 -5.34 21.72
N ASN A 116 22.99 -6.46 22.24
CA ASN A 116 21.73 -7.04 21.76
C ASN A 116 20.55 -6.31 22.43
N PHE A 117 19.41 -6.27 21.76
CA PHE A 117 18.18 -5.73 22.32
C PHE A 117 17.74 -6.51 23.57
N GLU A 118 17.30 -5.77 24.59
CA GLU A 118 16.65 -6.30 25.79
C GLU A 118 15.27 -5.66 25.92
N PHE A 119 14.26 -6.45 26.30
CA PHE A 119 12.92 -5.91 26.47
C PHE A 119 12.87 -4.90 27.62
N PRO A 120 12.21 -3.75 27.45
CA PRO A 120 11.94 -2.83 28.56
C PRO A 120 11.18 -3.55 29.68
N SER A 121 11.50 -3.23 30.95
CA SER A 121 10.91 -3.88 32.12
C SER A 121 9.38 -3.98 32.05
N ALA A 122 8.83 -5.12 32.45
CA ALA A 122 7.39 -5.31 32.61
C ALA A 122 6.76 -4.32 33.62
N SER A 123 7.56 -3.78 34.56
CA SER A 123 7.14 -2.73 35.49
C SER A 123 7.07 -1.33 34.86
N SER A 124 7.63 -1.14 33.65
CA SER A 124 7.60 0.15 32.97
C SER A 124 6.17 0.54 32.56
N PRO A 125 5.78 1.82 32.69
CA PRO A 125 4.47 2.31 32.26
C PRO A 125 4.19 2.01 30.78
N MET A 126 2.94 1.63 30.48
CA MET A 126 2.48 1.43 29.11
C MET A 126 2.36 2.78 28.40
N ARG A 127 3.06 2.94 27.27
CA ARG A 127 3.00 4.17 26.46
C ARG A 127 1.83 4.09 25.48
N ILE A 128 0.73 4.75 25.77
CA ILE A 128 -0.41 4.83 24.84
C ILE A 128 -0.19 5.98 23.86
N ARG A 129 -0.07 5.67 22.56
CA ARG A 129 0.06 6.65 21.48
C ARG A 129 -1.33 7.20 21.11
N PRO A 130 -1.62 8.49 21.35
CA PRO A 130 -2.92 9.09 21.05
C PRO A 130 -3.09 9.45 19.57
N ALA A 131 -4.33 9.67 19.14
CA ALA A 131 -4.61 10.26 17.83
C ALA A 131 -4.25 11.75 17.84
N ALA A 132 -3.42 12.21 16.90
CA ALA A 132 -2.85 13.56 16.93
C ALA A 132 -3.88 14.72 16.85
N HIS A 133 -5.11 14.47 16.41
CA HIS A 133 -6.20 15.47 16.40
C HIS A 133 -7.04 15.46 17.68
N LEU A 134 -6.79 14.55 18.63
CA LEU A 134 -7.51 14.40 19.90
C LEU A 134 -6.66 14.72 21.13
N VAL A 135 -5.38 15.09 20.94
CA VAL A 135 -4.48 15.45 22.05
C VAL A 135 -4.78 16.84 22.60
N ASP A 136 -4.53 17.04 23.89
CA ASP A 136 -4.64 18.36 24.51
C ASP A 136 -3.38 19.22 24.29
N LYS A 137 -3.48 20.50 24.67
CA LYS A 137 -2.38 21.47 24.55
C LYS A 137 -1.15 21.11 25.40
N ALA A 138 -1.31 20.37 26.50
CA ALA A 138 -0.18 19.99 27.37
C ALA A 138 0.62 18.85 26.75
N TYR A 139 -0.04 17.86 26.14
CA TYR A 139 0.62 16.83 25.32
C TYR A 139 1.38 17.47 24.14
N VAL A 140 0.74 18.40 23.42
CA VAL A 140 1.36 19.11 22.28
C VAL A 140 2.58 19.89 22.74
N ALA A 141 2.49 20.64 23.83
CA ALA A 141 3.62 21.40 24.39
C ALA A 141 4.79 20.47 24.76
N LYS A 142 4.50 19.35 25.44
CA LYS A 142 5.51 18.34 25.82
C LYS A 142 6.18 17.69 24.59
N TYR A 143 5.42 17.39 23.54
CA TYR A 143 5.97 16.81 22.31
C TYR A 143 6.81 17.84 21.53
N ALA A 144 6.34 19.08 21.45
CA ALA A 144 7.10 20.19 20.87
C ALA A 144 8.42 20.45 21.62
N GLU A 145 8.41 20.43 22.95
CA GLU A 145 9.60 20.55 23.79
C GLU A 145 10.59 19.40 23.54
N ALA A 146 10.12 18.15 23.47
CA ALA A 146 10.97 17.01 23.13
C ALA A 146 11.64 17.15 21.76
N ILE A 147 10.89 17.56 20.73
CA ILE A 147 11.45 17.81 19.39
C ILE A 147 12.42 19.01 19.39
N ALA A 148 12.15 20.07 20.16
CA ALA A 148 13.10 21.19 20.33
C ALA A 148 14.42 20.72 20.95
N LEU A 149 14.35 19.90 22.00
CA LEU A 149 15.53 19.33 22.65
C LEU A 149 16.32 18.46 21.67
N MET A 150 15.67 17.57 20.91
CA MET A 150 16.32 16.77 19.87
C MET A 150 16.97 17.62 18.76
N LYS A 151 16.33 18.74 18.36
CA LYS A 151 16.89 19.70 17.39
C LYS A 151 18.03 20.56 17.97
N SER A 152 18.16 20.66 19.29
CA SER A 152 19.25 21.37 19.97
C SER A 152 20.48 20.50 20.28
N LEU A 153 20.39 19.18 20.12
CA LEU A 153 21.52 18.28 20.31
C LEU A 153 22.57 18.51 19.20
N PRO A 154 23.88 18.36 19.51
CA PRO A 154 24.93 18.37 18.50
C PRO A 154 24.70 17.37 17.37
N ASP A 155 25.16 17.72 16.17
CA ASP A 155 25.05 16.89 14.96
C ASP A 155 25.77 15.52 15.06
N ASP A 156 26.70 15.36 16.00
CA ASP A 156 27.41 14.10 16.31
C ASP A 156 26.75 13.28 17.43
N ASP A 157 25.72 13.80 18.11
CA ASP A 157 24.91 13.01 19.05
C ASP A 157 23.96 12.09 18.23
N PRO A 158 24.04 10.75 18.34
CA PRO A 158 23.20 9.86 17.52
C PRO A 158 21.69 10.01 17.77
N ARG A 159 21.30 10.70 18.84
CA ARG A 159 19.91 11.01 19.20
C ARG A 159 19.45 12.37 18.70
N SER A 160 20.33 13.15 18.05
CA SER A 160 19.97 14.44 17.45
C SER A 160 18.91 14.25 16.38
N PHE A 161 18.07 15.26 16.19
CA PHE A 161 17.00 15.20 15.19
C PHE A 161 17.55 14.95 13.77
N LYS A 162 18.75 15.48 13.47
CA LYS A 162 19.49 15.19 12.24
C LYS A 162 19.86 13.71 12.13
N ASN A 163 20.46 13.11 13.16
CA ASN A 163 20.85 11.70 13.10
C ASN A 163 19.65 10.76 13.05
N GLN A 164 18.55 11.09 13.71
CA GLN A 164 17.29 10.33 13.61
C GLN A 164 16.69 10.41 12.19
N ALA A 165 16.77 11.56 11.51
CA ALA A 165 16.40 11.68 10.10
C ALA A 165 17.34 10.88 9.18
N ASN A 166 18.64 10.93 9.45
CA ASN A 166 19.67 10.21 8.71
C ASN A 166 19.53 8.69 8.80
N VAL A 167 19.04 8.13 9.92
CA VAL A 167 18.70 6.70 10.03
C VAL A 167 17.75 6.29 8.91
N HIS A 168 16.71 7.07 8.61
CA HIS A 168 15.80 6.75 7.51
C HIS A 168 16.53 6.79 6.16
N CYS A 169 17.24 7.87 5.84
CA CYS A 169 18.00 7.96 4.59
C CYS A 169 18.97 6.76 4.42
N ALA A 170 19.71 6.39 5.46
CA ALA A 170 20.72 5.34 5.34
C ALA A 170 20.16 3.95 5.02
N TYR A 171 18.96 3.65 5.53
CA TYR A 171 18.26 2.39 5.32
C TYR A 171 17.33 2.36 4.10
N CYS A 172 17.14 3.50 3.41
CA CYS A 172 16.17 3.66 2.33
C CYS A 172 16.81 4.07 0.99
N ASP A 173 17.88 4.87 1.04
CA ASP A 173 18.58 5.44 -0.12
C ASP A 173 19.99 4.82 -0.32
N GLY A 174 20.17 3.56 0.07
CA GLY A 174 21.34 2.77 -0.33
C GLY A 174 22.67 3.08 0.37
N ALA A 175 22.67 3.85 1.47
CA ALA A 175 23.93 4.13 2.20
C ALA A 175 24.55 2.88 2.86
N TYR A 176 23.75 1.82 3.02
CA TYR A 176 24.18 0.52 3.53
C TYR A 176 24.08 -0.58 2.47
N HIS A 177 25.13 -1.40 2.40
CA HIS A 177 25.15 -2.64 1.63
C HIS A 177 24.72 -3.84 2.49
N GLN A 178 24.19 -4.88 1.85
CA GLN A 178 23.86 -6.14 2.51
C GLN A 178 25.16 -6.82 2.99
N ALA A 179 25.19 -7.26 4.25
CA ALA A 179 26.40 -7.86 4.82
C ALA A 179 26.77 -9.16 4.06
N GLY A 180 27.98 -9.19 3.48
CA GLY A 180 28.46 -10.27 2.62
C GLY A 180 28.18 -10.10 1.12
N PHE A 181 27.38 -9.10 0.72
CA PHE A 181 27.02 -8.82 -0.67
C PHE A 181 27.23 -7.32 -0.99
N PRO A 182 28.48 -6.86 -1.19
CA PRO A 182 28.81 -5.45 -1.33
C PRO A 182 28.27 -4.80 -2.62
N ASP A 183 27.76 -5.57 -3.59
CA ASP A 183 27.13 -5.05 -4.82
C ASP A 183 25.59 -4.88 -4.69
N LEU A 184 25.03 -5.16 -3.50
CA LEU A 184 23.59 -5.11 -3.20
C LEU A 184 23.29 -4.15 -2.05
N GLU A 185 22.41 -3.20 -2.31
CA GLU A 185 21.97 -2.16 -1.37
C GLU A 185 20.87 -2.71 -0.43
N LEU A 186 20.73 -2.13 0.77
CA LEU A 186 19.70 -2.46 1.77
C LEU A 186 18.54 -1.46 1.73
N GLN A 187 17.29 -1.94 1.82
CA GLN A 187 16.08 -1.13 1.61
C GLN A 187 14.93 -1.57 2.56
N ILE A 188 14.29 -0.63 3.28
CA ILE A 188 13.12 -0.89 4.16
C ILE A 188 12.09 0.27 4.21
N HIS A 189 10.84 0.07 3.78
CA HIS A 189 9.83 1.17 3.68
C HIS A 189 8.46 0.83 4.31
N PHE A 190 7.86 1.73 5.12
CA PHE A 190 6.55 1.56 5.78
C PHE A 190 5.98 2.85 6.46
N SER A 191 4.87 3.52 6.04
CA SER A 191 4.19 4.56 6.89
C SER A 191 2.73 5.05 6.58
N ARG A 192 2.01 5.72 7.52
CA ARG A 192 0.64 6.34 7.38
C ARG A 192 0.24 7.40 8.45
N HIS A 193 -0.22 8.59 8.01
CA HIS A 193 -0.27 9.88 8.77
C HIS A 193 -1.43 10.09 9.77
N ALA A 194 -1.27 11.13 10.62
CA ALA A 194 -2.26 11.72 11.50
C ALA A 194 -2.30 13.25 11.36
N ASN A 195 -3.33 13.77 10.67
CA ASN A 195 -3.54 15.20 10.44
C ASN A 195 -3.86 15.93 11.75
N ALA A 196 -3.06 16.95 12.11
CA ALA A 196 -3.28 17.78 13.29
C ALA A 196 -2.75 19.20 13.09
N SER A 197 -3.56 20.20 13.43
CA SER A 197 -3.22 21.64 13.30
C SER A 197 -2.00 22.08 14.11
N HIS A 198 -1.56 21.28 15.09
CA HIS A 198 -0.37 21.56 15.89
C HIS A 198 0.96 21.44 15.13
N PHE A 199 0.94 20.84 13.93
CA PHE A 199 2.10 20.83 13.02
C PHE A 199 2.19 22.10 12.15
N THR A 200 1.15 22.96 12.08
CA THR A 200 1.08 24.08 11.12
C THR A 200 1.48 25.45 11.68
N ASP A 201 1.81 25.57 12.97
CA ASP A 201 2.26 26.83 13.58
C ASP A 201 3.76 27.06 13.30
N PRO A 202 4.17 28.09 12.53
CA PRO A 202 5.58 28.32 12.19
C PRO A 202 6.49 28.61 13.38
N LYS A 203 5.94 28.86 14.58
CA LYS A 203 6.69 29.02 15.83
C LYS A 203 6.91 27.69 16.58
N SER A 204 6.24 26.62 16.14
CA SER A 204 6.32 25.30 16.76
C SER A 204 7.57 24.54 16.29
N PRO A 205 8.33 23.90 17.19
CA PRO A 205 9.36 22.91 16.83
C PRO A 205 8.86 21.76 15.93
N LEU A 206 7.53 21.52 15.90
CA LEU A 206 6.86 20.52 15.08
C LEU A 206 6.61 20.97 13.62
N TYR A 207 6.80 22.26 13.33
CA TYR A 207 6.63 22.80 11.99
C TYR A 207 7.82 22.45 11.09
N ASP A 208 7.51 22.33 9.80
CA ASP A 208 8.44 22.20 8.70
C ASP A 208 7.94 23.11 7.57
N PRO A 209 8.77 24.03 7.04
CA PRO A 209 8.40 24.87 5.91
C PRO A 209 8.36 24.11 4.57
N LEU A 210 8.99 22.93 4.46
CA LEU A 210 9.07 22.14 3.23
C LEU A 210 7.91 21.13 3.13
N ARG A 211 6.68 21.66 3.26
CA ARG A 211 5.43 20.94 3.03
C ARG A 211 4.59 21.66 1.99
N ASP A 212 3.79 20.94 1.20
CA ASP A 212 2.90 21.56 0.22
C ASP A 212 1.93 22.54 0.91
N ALA A 213 2.04 23.82 0.55
CA ALA A 213 1.24 24.90 1.11
C ALA A 213 -0.27 24.75 0.81
N ASN A 214 -0.63 24.08 -0.29
CA ASN A 214 -2.02 23.86 -0.69
C ASN A 214 -2.68 22.69 0.05
N HIS A 215 -1.87 21.71 0.47
CA HIS A 215 -2.33 20.52 1.19
C HIS A 215 -2.37 20.70 2.71
N GLN A 216 -1.99 21.88 3.23
CA GLN A 216 -2.17 22.21 4.65
C GLN A 216 -3.67 22.25 5.03
N PRO A 217 -4.01 21.99 6.31
CA PRO A 217 -5.35 22.22 6.84
C PRO A 217 -5.92 23.59 6.44
N PRO A 218 -7.19 23.69 5.99
CA PRO A 218 -8.24 22.69 6.12
C PRO A 218 -8.34 21.66 4.98
N THR A 219 -7.39 21.61 4.03
CA THR A 219 -7.43 20.68 2.91
C THR A 219 -7.47 19.22 3.39
N LEU A 220 -8.39 18.43 2.84
CA LEU A 220 -8.55 17.02 3.20
C LEU A 220 -7.57 16.16 2.39
N LEU A 221 -6.85 15.27 3.08
CA LEU A 221 -5.97 14.26 2.48
C LEU A 221 -6.70 13.43 1.43
N ASP A 222 -6.11 13.27 0.24
CA ASP A 222 -6.50 12.24 -0.73
C ASP A 222 -5.57 11.03 -0.61
N LEU A 223 -6.13 9.90 -0.15
CA LEU A 223 -5.41 8.62 -0.02
C LEU A 223 -5.16 7.93 -1.38
N ASN A 224 -5.67 8.49 -2.48
CA ASN A 224 -5.50 8.02 -3.86
C ASN A 224 -4.76 9.04 -4.76
N TYR A 225 -4.23 10.11 -4.18
CA TYR A 225 -3.51 11.20 -4.87
C TYR A 225 -2.49 10.71 -5.91
N ALA A 226 -2.46 11.36 -7.08
CA ALA A 226 -1.35 11.33 -8.02
C ALA A 226 -0.68 12.71 -8.10
N LYS A 227 0.64 12.76 -8.33
CA LYS A 227 1.34 14.03 -8.53
C LYS A 227 0.76 14.80 -9.71
N GLY A 228 0.48 16.08 -9.49
CA GLY A 228 -0.18 16.93 -10.47
C GLY A 228 -1.72 16.85 -10.46
N ASP A 229 -2.32 15.99 -9.63
CA ASP A 229 -3.77 16.09 -9.38
C ASP A 229 -4.08 17.46 -8.75
N ALA A 230 -5.20 18.05 -9.18
CA ALA A 230 -5.66 19.32 -8.65
C ALA A 230 -6.04 19.19 -7.16
N ASN A 231 -5.81 20.26 -6.40
CA ASN A 231 -6.19 20.33 -4.99
C ASN A 231 -7.65 19.91 -4.76
N PRO A 232 -7.93 19.12 -3.71
CA PRO A 232 -9.29 18.72 -3.34
C PRO A 232 -10.29 19.88 -3.30
N ASP A 233 -11.36 19.76 -4.09
CA ASP A 233 -12.49 20.69 -4.06
C ASP A 233 -13.20 20.61 -2.69
N PRO A 234 -13.22 21.71 -1.89
CA PRO A 234 -13.87 21.70 -0.58
C PRO A 234 -15.36 21.36 -0.64
N ALA A 235 -16.04 21.63 -1.77
CA ALA A 235 -17.44 21.25 -1.98
C ALA A 235 -17.65 19.73 -2.08
N LYS A 236 -16.57 18.96 -2.28
CA LYS A 236 -16.56 17.49 -2.39
C LYS A 236 -15.85 16.80 -1.23
N ALA A 237 -15.62 17.49 -0.12
CA ALA A 237 -14.93 16.93 1.05
C ALA A 237 -15.57 15.62 1.55
N GLU A 238 -16.91 15.50 1.53
CA GLU A 238 -17.62 14.28 1.90
C GLU A 238 -17.41 13.12 0.91
N GLU A 239 -17.37 13.41 -0.40
CA GLU A 239 -17.08 12.42 -1.44
C GLU A 239 -15.64 11.91 -1.31
N LEU A 240 -14.68 12.82 -1.06
CA LEU A 240 -13.28 12.46 -0.82
C LEU A 240 -13.11 11.69 0.49
N TYR A 241 -13.81 12.07 1.56
CA TYR A 241 -13.82 11.33 2.82
C TYR A 241 -14.35 9.90 2.62
N ALA A 242 -15.47 9.71 1.92
CA ALA A 242 -15.97 8.38 1.57
C ALA A 242 -14.99 7.58 0.69
N SER A 243 -14.39 8.24 -0.31
CA SER A 243 -13.33 7.66 -1.16
C SER A 243 -12.16 7.12 -0.32
N ASN A 244 -11.67 7.93 0.63
CA ASN A 244 -10.59 7.55 1.55
C ASN A 244 -10.93 6.33 2.42
N LEU A 245 -12.17 6.25 2.91
CA LEU A 245 -12.62 5.07 3.66
C LEU A 245 -12.66 3.82 2.77
N ASN A 246 -13.05 3.94 1.50
CA ASN A 246 -13.02 2.84 0.54
C ASN A 246 -11.58 2.42 0.17
N VAL A 247 -10.63 3.37 0.08
CA VAL A 247 -9.18 3.06 -0.02
C VAL A 247 -8.76 2.26 1.20
N MET A 248 -9.02 2.73 2.43
CA MET A 248 -8.61 2.01 3.63
C MET A 248 -9.23 0.60 3.73
N TYR A 249 -10.52 0.42 3.40
CA TYR A 249 -11.13 -0.92 3.34
C TYR A 249 -10.43 -1.83 2.33
N ARG A 250 -10.09 -1.32 1.14
CA ARG A 250 -9.35 -2.07 0.12
C ARG A 250 -8.00 -2.52 0.67
N GLN A 251 -7.19 -1.59 1.17
CA GLN A 251 -5.80 -1.86 1.57
C GLN A 251 -5.69 -2.71 2.85
N MET A 252 -6.66 -2.61 3.77
CA MET A 252 -6.65 -3.35 5.05
C MET A 252 -7.45 -4.67 5.02
N VAL A 253 -8.48 -4.79 4.18
CA VAL A 253 -9.44 -5.91 4.26
C VAL A 253 -9.42 -6.78 3.00
N SER A 254 -9.56 -6.18 1.81
CA SER A 254 -9.74 -6.94 0.56
C SER A 254 -8.42 -7.28 -0.14
N GLY A 255 -7.48 -6.34 -0.18
CA GLY A 255 -6.13 -6.56 -0.71
C GLY A 255 -5.20 -7.24 0.29
N ALA A 256 -5.45 -7.12 1.61
CA ALA A 256 -4.61 -7.66 2.67
C ALA A 256 -5.27 -8.85 3.39
N THR A 257 -5.55 -9.91 2.65
CA THR A 257 -6.16 -11.15 3.17
C THR A 257 -5.16 -12.09 3.85
N LYS A 258 -3.87 -12.03 3.46
CA LYS A 258 -2.77 -12.88 3.97
C LYS A 258 -1.48 -12.07 4.19
N PRO A 259 -0.49 -12.60 4.95
CA PRO A 259 0.70 -11.84 5.34
C PRO A 259 1.49 -11.29 4.14
N THR A 260 1.74 -12.09 3.10
CA THR A 260 2.54 -11.68 1.92
C THR A 260 1.88 -10.61 1.05
N LEU A 261 0.62 -10.25 1.32
CA LEU A 261 -0.03 -9.10 0.68
C LEU A 261 0.02 -7.86 1.57
N PHE A 262 -0.04 -8.05 2.89
CA PHE A 262 0.04 -6.94 3.85
C PHE A 262 1.46 -6.41 4.00
N PHE A 263 2.43 -7.30 4.20
CA PHE A 263 3.85 -6.98 4.45
C PHE A 263 4.71 -6.89 3.18
N GLY A 264 4.25 -7.43 2.04
CA GLY A 264 5.02 -7.52 0.80
C GLY A 264 5.62 -8.91 0.54
N LYS A 265 6.44 -9.03 -0.50
CA LYS A 265 7.20 -10.25 -0.84
C LYS A 265 8.38 -10.45 0.13
N PRO A 266 8.86 -11.69 0.33
CA PRO A 266 10.08 -11.95 1.10
C PRO A 266 11.30 -11.22 0.52
N TYR A 267 12.21 -10.83 1.42
CA TYR A 267 13.51 -10.24 1.11
C TYR A 267 14.58 -10.91 1.98
N ARG A 268 15.61 -11.46 1.36
CA ARG A 268 16.71 -12.20 1.99
C ARG A 268 18.04 -11.64 1.56
N ALA A 269 19.10 -11.95 2.31
CA ALA A 269 20.44 -11.56 1.90
C ALA A 269 20.80 -12.22 0.56
N GLY A 270 21.39 -11.46 -0.36
CA GLY A 270 21.66 -11.88 -1.73
C GLY A 270 20.53 -11.60 -2.72
N ASP A 271 19.35 -11.14 -2.28
CA ASP A 271 18.26 -10.71 -3.18
C ASP A 271 18.50 -9.30 -3.72
N ASP A 272 18.11 -9.05 -4.97
CA ASP A 272 18.00 -7.71 -5.54
C ASP A 272 16.97 -6.84 -4.75
N PRO A 273 17.13 -5.51 -4.70
CA PRO A 273 16.19 -4.60 -4.02
C PRO A 273 14.78 -4.61 -4.67
N SER A 274 13.81 -4.01 -3.97
CA SER A 274 12.40 -3.90 -4.38
C SER A 274 11.68 -5.22 -4.76
N PRO A 275 11.72 -6.29 -3.92
CA PRO A 275 11.11 -7.58 -4.27
C PRO A 275 9.59 -7.51 -4.51
N GLY A 276 8.90 -6.60 -3.84
CA GLY A 276 7.50 -6.24 -4.08
C GLY A 276 6.76 -5.77 -2.83
N MET A 277 6.22 -4.56 -2.88
CA MET A 277 5.66 -3.82 -1.74
C MET A 277 4.39 -4.47 -1.14
N GLY A 278 4.14 -4.21 0.15
CA GLY A 278 2.88 -4.54 0.81
C GLY A 278 1.73 -3.60 0.43
N THR A 279 0.47 -3.97 0.71
CA THR A 279 -0.69 -3.14 0.35
C THR A 279 -0.60 -1.75 0.98
N ILE A 280 -0.34 -1.65 2.28
CA ILE A 280 -0.32 -0.38 2.99
C ILE A 280 0.86 0.48 2.56
N GLU A 281 1.99 -0.16 2.30
CA GLU A 281 3.22 0.45 1.78
C GLU A 281 3.03 1.00 0.36
N THR A 282 2.31 0.33 -0.52
CA THR A 282 1.97 0.88 -1.85
C THR A 282 0.93 1.99 -1.73
N THR A 283 -0.07 1.80 -0.85
CA THR A 283 -1.18 2.75 -0.66
C THR A 283 -1.83 2.54 0.71
N PRO A 284 -2.03 3.60 1.53
CA PRO A 284 -1.87 5.01 1.20
C PRO A 284 -0.56 5.63 1.69
N HIS A 285 0.42 4.80 2.09
CA HIS A 285 1.76 5.25 2.52
C HIS A 285 2.37 6.26 1.55
N THR A 286 2.66 5.76 0.34
CA THR A 286 3.29 6.51 -0.74
C THR A 286 2.54 7.81 -1.06
N GLN A 287 1.21 7.76 -1.25
CA GLN A 287 0.41 8.96 -1.55
C GLN A 287 0.59 10.07 -0.52
N ILE A 288 0.67 9.72 0.76
CA ILE A 288 0.77 10.71 1.84
C ILE A 288 2.16 11.36 1.88
N HIS A 289 3.24 10.62 1.58
CA HIS A 289 4.57 11.19 1.44
C HIS A 289 4.55 12.35 0.42
N TYR A 290 4.02 12.11 -0.78
CA TYR A 290 3.91 13.13 -1.84
C TYR A 290 2.87 14.21 -1.57
N TRP A 291 1.74 13.87 -0.96
CA TRP A 291 0.74 14.87 -0.57
C TRP A 291 1.30 15.85 0.47
N THR A 292 2.26 15.41 1.28
CA THR A 292 2.84 16.26 2.35
C THR A 292 4.07 17.04 1.88
N GLY A 293 4.96 16.47 1.06
CA GLY A 293 6.20 17.14 0.61
C GLY A 293 5.95 18.35 -0.28
N ASP A 294 6.85 19.35 -0.27
CA ASP A 294 6.67 20.57 -1.07
C ASP A 294 6.99 20.31 -2.57
N PRO A 295 6.02 20.45 -3.49
CA PRO A 295 6.22 20.20 -4.92
C PRO A 295 7.13 21.23 -5.60
N ASN A 296 7.48 22.33 -4.92
CA ASN A 296 8.44 23.32 -5.42
C ASN A 296 9.91 22.91 -5.16
N GLN A 297 10.17 21.90 -4.33
CA GLN A 297 11.51 21.37 -4.12
C GLN A 297 11.90 20.39 -5.25
N THR A 298 13.20 20.26 -5.50
CA THR A 298 13.73 19.49 -6.65
C THR A 298 13.28 18.03 -6.65
N ASN A 299 13.12 17.42 -5.47
CA ASN A 299 12.82 16.00 -5.27
C ASN A 299 11.54 15.78 -4.44
N GLY A 300 10.81 16.85 -4.12
CA GLY A 300 9.62 16.82 -3.25
C GLY A 300 9.94 16.87 -1.74
N GLU A 301 11.11 17.38 -1.36
CA GLU A 301 11.52 17.50 0.05
C GLU A 301 10.49 18.26 0.91
N ASN A 302 10.35 17.97 2.21
CA ASN A 302 10.98 16.85 2.92
C ASN A 302 10.19 15.54 2.72
N MET A 303 8.89 15.55 2.99
CA MET A 303 8.10 14.31 3.04
C MET A 303 7.97 13.56 1.70
N GLY A 304 8.16 14.20 0.53
CA GLY A 304 8.00 13.55 -0.78
C GLY A 304 9.17 12.66 -1.23
N ASN A 305 10.25 12.55 -0.44
CA ASN A 305 11.41 11.73 -0.78
C ASN A 305 12.02 11.02 0.44
N PHE A 306 12.54 9.81 0.29
CA PHE A 306 13.00 9.02 1.44
C PHE A 306 14.22 9.63 2.16
N TYR A 307 15.22 10.19 1.47
CA TYR A 307 16.41 10.75 2.14
C TYR A 307 16.11 11.98 3.02
N SER A 308 14.96 12.62 2.81
CA SER A 308 14.57 13.87 3.46
C SER A 308 13.30 13.76 4.31
N ALA A 309 12.45 12.75 4.13
CA ALA A 309 11.19 12.64 4.88
C ALA A 309 11.38 12.65 6.40
N GLY A 310 12.41 11.96 6.92
CA GLY A 310 12.74 11.95 8.35
C GLY A 310 13.12 13.32 8.96
N ARG A 311 13.36 14.34 8.12
CA ARG A 311 13.64 15.73 8.52
C ARG A 311 12.36 16.51 8.89
N ASP A 312 11.19 15.98 8.54
CA ASP A 312 9.90 16.53 8.97
C ASP A 312 9.42 15.84 10.27
N PRO A 313 9.13 16.55 11.38
CA PRO A 313 8.54 15.95 12.58
C PRO A 313 7.22 15.19 12.36
N ILE A 314 6.52 15.46 11.25
CA ILE A 314 5.27 14.80 10.86
C ILE A 314 5.49 13.35 10.37
N PHE A 315 6.70 13.04 9.91
CA PHE A 315 7.14 11.71 9.48
C PHE A 315 6.96 10.67 10.58
N TYR A 316 7.46 10.93 11.78
CA TYR A 316 7.34 9.97 12.89
C TYR A 316 5.88 9.77 13.32
N CYS A 317 5.05 10.80 13.18
CA CYS A 317 3.60 10.71 13.36
C CYS A 317 2.93 9.85 12.27
N HIS A 318 3.49 9.88 11.06
CA HIS A 318 3.14 9.05 9.91
C HIS A 318 3.61 7.59 10.06
N HIS A 319 4.85 7.30 10.45
CA HIS A 319 5.26 5.92 10.75
C HIS A 319 4.44 5.33 11.91
N SER A 320 4.12 6.13 12.94
CA SER A 320 3.31 5.68 14.10
C SER A 320 1.92 5.13 13.75
N ASN A 321 1.18 5.72 12.81
CA ASN A 321 -0.16 5.22 12.45
C ASN A 321 -0.14 4.18 11.31
N VAL A 322 1.02 3.84 10.73
CA VAL A 322 1.19 2.55 9.98
C VAL A 322 1.50 1.39 10.89
N ASP A 323 2.30 1.62 11.93
CA ASP A 323 2.54 0.66 12.99
C ASP A 323 1.19 0.29 13.65
N ARG A 324 0.31 1.28 13.82
CA ARG A 324 -1.11 1.07 14.15
C ARG A 324 -1.88 0.25 13.11
N MET A 325 -1.61 0.37 11.81
CA MET A 325 -2.29 -0.46 10.81
C MET A 325 -1.89 -1.93 10.97
N TRP A 326 -0.65 -2.26 11.32
CA TRP A 326 -0.26 -3.64 11.61
C TRP A 326 -1.01 -4.19 12.83
N ASP A 327 -1.04 -3.46 13.94
CA ASP A 327 -1.82 -3.81 15.14
C ASP A 327 -3.32 -4.03 14.82
N LEU A 328 -3.92 -3.12 14.05
CA LEU A 328 -5.31 -3.24 13.63
C LEU A 328 -5.56 -4.42 12.69
N TRP A 329 -4.67 -4.66 11.72
CA TRP A 329 -4.82 -5.71 10.71
C TRP A 329 -4.92 -7.09 11.36
N LYS A 330 -4.07 -7.37 12.36
CA LYS A 330 -4.15 -8.59 13.20
C LYS A 330 -5.49 -8.73 13.94
N LYS A 331 -6.12 -7.61 14.31
CA LYS A 331 -7.41 -7.57 15.03
C LYS A 331 -8.64 -7.66 14.12
N ILE A 332 -8.51 -7.59 12.79
CA ILE A 332 -9.65 -7.70 11.87
C ILE A 332 -10.15 -9.16 11.84
N PRO A 333 -11.44 -9.44 12.11
CA PRO A 333 -12.01 -10.79 12.09
C PRO A 333 -11.71 -11.58 10.80
N GLY A 334 -11.49 -12.89 10.97
CA GLY A 334 -11.24 -13.84 9.86
C GLY A 334 -10.06 -14.79 10.07
N GLY A 335 -9.25 -14.62 11.12
CA GLY A 335 -8.26 -15.62 11.59
C GLY A 335 -7.02 -15.87 10.71
N LYS A 336 -7.03 -15.43 9.44
CA LYS A 336 -5.92 -15.59 8.48
C LYS A 336 -4.88 -14.47 8.51
N ARG A 337 -5.17 -13.37 9.23
CA ARG A 337 -4.26 -12.23 9.42
C ARG A 337 -3.36 -12.47 10.63
N LYS A 338 -2.12 -12.84 10.36
CA LYS A 338 -1.10 -13.22 11.36
C LYS A 338 0.26 -12.64 10.96
N ASP A 339 1.17 -12.54 11.92
CA ASP A 339 2.57 -12.22 11.62
C ASP A 339 3.21 -13.32 10.75
N ILE A 340 4.33 -12.98 10.10
CA ILE A 340 5.08 -13.93 9.28
C ILE A 340 5.82 -14.91 10.19
N GLU A 341 5.65 -16.21 9.95
CA GLU A 341 6.29 -17.30 10.70
C GLU A 341 7.62 -17.77 10.06
N ASP A 342 8.01 -17.16 8.93
CA ASP A 342 9.27 -17.45 8.22
C ASP A 342 10.51 -17.11 9.07
N THR A 343 11.44 -18.06 9.16
CA THR A 343 12.60 -17.95 10.05
C THR A 343 13.64 -16.93 9.60
N ASP A 344 13.71 -16.63 8.30
CA ASP A 344 14.63 -15.60 7.80
C ASP A 344 14.08 -14.23 8.19
N TRP A 345 12.80 -13.99 7.90
CA TRP A 345 12.12 -12.76 8.31
C TRP A 345 12.20 -12.52 9.82
N LEU A 346 11.89 -13.54 10.64
CA LEU A 346 11.93 -13.44 12.10
C LEU A 346 13.34 -13.16 12.66
N ASN A 347 14.39 -13.62 11.98
CA ASN A 347 15.76 -13.47 12.45
C ASN A 347 16.53 -12.33 11.79
N SER A 348 15.97 -11.64 10.79
CA SER A 348 16.53 -10.40 10.22
C SER A 348 16.83 -9.38 11.33
N GLU A 349 17.97 -8.70 11.19
CA GLU A 349 18.62 -7.87 12.19
C GLU A 349 18.82 -6.43 11.70
N PHE A 350 18.60 -5.47 12.58
CA PHE A 350 18.81 -4.05 12.33
C PHE A 350 19.58 -3.41 13.49
N LEU A 351 20.30 -2.32 13.21
CA LEU A 351 21.07 -1.55 14.18
C LEU A 351 20.46 -0.16 14.40
N PHE A 352 20.22 0.18 15.66
CA PHE A 352 19.71 1.47 16.09
C PHE A 352 20.45 1.99 17.32
N TRP A 353 20.62 3.30 17.45
CA TRP A 353 21.13 3.94 18.67
C TRP A 353 19.98 4.17 19.66
N ASP A 354 20.17 3.83 20.93
CA ASP A 354 19.19 4.05 22.00
C ASP A 354 19.32 5.43 22.69
N GLU A 355 18.46 5.70 23.67
CA GLU A 355 18.47 6.94 24.44
C GLU A 355 19.75 7.16 25.27
N ASN A 356 20.50 6.09 25.54
CA ASN A 356 21.73 6.07 26.32
C ASN A 356 22.99 6.26 25.44
N LYS A 357 22.82 6.39 24.11
CA LYS A 357 23.90 6.34 23.12
C LYS A 357 24.62 4.99 23.11
N GLU A 358 23.87 3.91 23.18
CA GLU A 358 24.37 2.57 22.95
C GLU A 358 23.79 2.03 21.63
N LEU A 359 24.64 1.38 20.82
CA LEU A 359 24.24 0.81 19.54
C LEU A 359 23.65 -0.59 19.76
N VAL A 360 22.40 -0.79 19.34
CA VAL A 360 21.57 -1.95 19.67
C VAL A 360 21.20 -2.74 18.41
N ARG A 361 21.50 -4.04 18.43
CA ARG A 361 20.98 -5.02 17.46
C ARG A 361 19.57 -5.45 17.87
N VAL A 362 18.59 -5.17 17.03
CA VAL A 362 17.18 -5.57 17.18
C VAL A 362 16.84 -6.63 16.13
N LYS A 363 16.03 -7.65 16.48
CA LYS A 363 15.47 -8.61 15.52
C LYS A 363 13.97 -8.38 15.31
N VAL A 364 13.48 -8.71 14.13
CA VAL A 364 12.05 -8.61 13.77
C VAL A 364 11.15 -9.37 14.75
N LYS A 365 11.53 -10.59 15.16
CA LYS A 365 10.74 -11.38 16.13
C LYS A 365 10.54 -10.70 17.48
N ASP A 366 11.41 -9.77 17.86
CA ASP A 366 11.34 -9.06 19.14
C ASP A 366 10.42 -7.82 19.05
N THR A 367 9.91 -7.46 17.86
CA THR A 367 9.02 -6.30 17.66
C THR A 367 7.54 -6.64 17.46
N LEU A 368 7.19 -7.93 17.29
CA LEU A 368 5.83 -8.39 16.97
C LEU A 368 4.78 -8.11 18.06
N ASP A 369 5.24 -7.91 19.30
CA ASP A 369 4.46 -7.82 20.53
C ASP A 369 4.65 -6.44 21.17
N THR A 370 3.70 -5.54 20.91
CA THR A 370 3.74 -4.16 21.40
C THR A 370 3.59 -4.07 22.92
N GLU A 371 2.94 -5.06 23.57
CA GLU A 371 2.81 -5.12 25.02
C GLU A 371 4.14 -5.40 25.72
N LYS A 372 4.98 -6.27 25.13
CA LYS A 372 6.38 -6.47 25.57
C LYS A 372 7.25 -5.25 25.30
N LEU A 373 7.04 -4.54 24.19
CA LEU A 373 7.68 -3.25 23.92
C LEU A 373 7.12 -2.10 24.80
N ARG A 374 6.12 -2.37 25.65
CA ARG A 374 5.47 -1.42 26.57
C ARG A 374 4.84 -0.22 25.87
N TYR A 375 4.24 -0.41 24.69
CA TYR A 375 3.38 0.61 24.08
C TYR A 375 2.11 0.02 23.46
N GLY A 376 1.15 0.91 23.20
CA GLY A 376 -0.09 0.59 22.48
C GLY A 376 -0.67 1.85 21.85
N PHE A 377 -1.85 1.73 21.27
CA PHE A 377 -2.55 2.84 20.60
C PHE A 377 -3.82 3.22 21.35
N GLN A 378 -4.19 4.49 21.31
CA GLN A 378 -5.51 4.92 21.76
C GLN A 378 -6.59 4.28 20.90
N ASP A 379 -7.59 3.67 21.55
CA ASP A 379 -8.80 3.20 20.88
C ASP A 379 -9.59 4.39 20.31
N VAL A 380 -9.77 4.38 19.00
CA VAL A 380 -10.54 5.38 18.25
C VAL A 380 -11.41 4.65 17.21
N PRO A 381 -12.58 5.20 16.83
CA PRO A 381 -13.45 4.58 15.84
C PRO A 381 -12.72 4.25 14.53
N ILE A 382 -13.10 3.13 13.92
CA ILE A 382 -12.50 2.61 12.68
C ILE A 382 -13.57 2.60 11.58
N PRO A 383 -13.99 3.77 11.07
CA PRO A 383 -15.14 3.89 10.17
C PRO A 383 -14.96 3.12 8.85
N TRP A 384 -13.72 2.89 8.42
CA TRP A 384 -13.43 2.20 7.16
C TRP A 384 -13.66 0.68 7.20
N LEU A 385 -13.94 0.06 8.35
CA LEU A 385 -14.15 -1.40 8.41
C LEU A 385 -15.42 -1.90 7.68
N THR A 386 -16.36 -1.00 7.38
CA THR A 386 -17.64 -1.32 6.73
C THR A 386 -17.82 -0.68 5.35
N THR A 387 -16.90 0.18 4.92
CA THR A 387 -16.98 0.98 3.68
C THR A 387 -16.44 0.22 2.48
N ARG A 388 -17.09 -0.90 2.16
CA ARG A 388 -16.72 -1.69 0.98
C ARG A 388 -17.11 -0.98 -0.31
N ALA A 389 -16.16 -0.92 -1.26
CA ALA A 389 -16.38 -0.41 -2.60
C ALA A 389 -17.55 -1.10 -3.33
N THR A 390 -18.32 -0.33 -4.10
CA THR A 390 -19.57 -0.79 -4.74
C THR A 390 -19.41 -0.96 -6.25
N PRO A 391 -20.16 -1.87 -6.92
CA PRO A 391 -20.05 -2.03 -8.36
C PRO A 391 -20.50 -0.79 -9.13
N LYS A 392 -19.67 -0.31 -10.06
CA LYS A 392 -19.99 0.83 -10.93
C LYS A 392 -21.24 0.60 -11.77
N LEU A 393 -21.45 -0.63 -12.23
CA LEU A 393 -22.60 -1.05 -13.03
C LEU A 393 -23.28 -2.26 -12.40
N THR A 394 -24.61 -2.29 -12.47
CA THR A 394 -25.37 -3.48 -12.07
C THR A 394 -25.09 -4.65 -13.01
N ARG A 395 -25.35 -5.88 -12.52
CA ARG A 395 -25.16 -7.11 -13.34
C ARG A 395 -25.93 -7.07 -14.67
N GLN A 396 -27.09 -6.42 -14.70
CA GLN A 396 -27.91 -6.30 -15.91
C GLN A 396 -27.28 -5.34 -16.93
N GLU A 397 -26.71 -4.22 -16.47
CA GLU A 397 -26.03 -3.25 -17.33
C GLU A 397 -24.73 -3.82 -17.89
N LYS A 398 -23.89 -4.46 -17.07
CA LYS A 398 -22.68 -5.16 -17.56
C LYS A 398 -23.01 -6.16 -18.66
N SER A 399 -24.05 -6.97 -18.47
CA SER A 399 -24.51 -7.96 -19.46
C SER A 399 -25.00 -7.32 -20.77
N ARG A 400 -25.66 -6.14 -20.70
CA ARG A 400 -26.13 -5.39 -21.87
C ARG A 400 -24.99 -4.66 -22.61
N ARG A 401 -23.97 -4.17 -21.89
CA ARG A 401 -22.83 -3.44 -22.48
C ARG A 401 -21.79 -4.37 -23.10
N ALA A 402 -21.51 -5.52 -22.46
CA ALA A 402 -20.62 -6.56 -23.02
C ALA A 402 -21.13 -7.11 -24.39
N ALA A 403 -22.44 -7.01 -24.65
CA ALA A 403 -23.04 -7.37 -25.94
C ALA A 403 -22.98 -6.24 -27.01
N LYS A 404 -22.45 -5.05 -26.67
CA LYS A 404 -22.50 -3.84 -27.52
C LYS A 404 -21.16 -3.17 -27.79
N LYS A 405 -20.16 -3.28 -26.90
CA LYS A 405 -18.88 -2.58 -27.03
C LYS A 405 -17.74 -3.57 -27.24
N SER A 406 -16.98 -3.39 -28.33
CA SER A 406 -15.70 -4.07 -28.51
C SER A 406 -14.62 -3.22 -27.83
N VAL A 407 -14.10 -3.68 -26.70
CA VAL A 407 -12.88 -3.10 -26.12
C VAL A 407 -11.71 -3.47 -27.03
N VAL A 408 -10.82 -2.52 -27.33
CA VAL A 408 -9.56 -2.82 -28.03
C VAL A 408 -8.62 -3.47 -27.00
N LEU A 409 -8.17 -4.69 -27.29
CA LEU A 409 -7.31 -5.46 -26.40
C LEU A 409 -5.88 -5.49 -26.92
N THR A 410 -4.94 -5.15 -26.05
CA THR A 410 -3.50 -5.37 -26.24
C THR A 410 -3.21 -6.87 -26.08
N PRO A 411 -2.63 -7.56 -27.08
CA PRO A 411 -2.27 -8.97 -26.94
C PRO A 411 -1.21 -9.19 -25.85
N ILE A 412 -1.31 -10.28 -25.09
CA ILE A 412 -0.26 -10.67 -24.12
C ILE A 412 1.12 -10.81 -24.80
N SER A 413 1.16 -11.24 -26.07
CA SER A 413 2.40 -11.34 -26.85
C SER A 413 3.06 -10.01 -27.21
N ALA A 414 2.46 -8.86 -26.87
CA ALA A 414 3.06 -7.55 -27.03
C ALA A 414 3.91 -7.11 -25.83
N PHE A 415 3.93 -7.89 -24.75
CA PHE A 415 4.69 -7.58 -23.53
C PHE A 415 6.19 -7.87 -23.71
N PRO A 416 7.10 -7.04 -23.15
CA PRO A 416 6.83 -5.87 -22.31
C PRO A 416 6.29 -4.67 -23.10
N VAL A 417 5.35 -3.94 -22.49
CA VAL A 417 4.70 -2.76 -23.11
C VAL A 417 5.04 -1.47 -22.37
N VAL A 418 5.16 -0.36 -23.11
CA VAL A 418 5.25 0.98 -22.53
C VAL A 418 3.87 1.45 -22.09
N LEU A 419 3.71 1.86 -20.82
CA LEU A 419 2.44 2.38 -20.31
C LEU A 419 2.33 3.91 -20.45
N ASP A 420 2.27 4.39 -21.69
CA ASP A 420 2.05 5.81 -22.02
C ASP A 420 0.56 6.17 -22.18
N ASN A 421 -0.30 5.16 -22.37
CA ASN A 421 -1.75 5.28 -22.59
C ASN A 421 -2.51 4.21 -21.80
N VAL A 422 -3.85 4.31 -21.75
CA VAL A 422 -4.69 3.26 -21.16
C VAL A 422 -4.66 2.01 -22.04
N ILE A 423 -4.04 0.94 -21.55
CA ILE A 423 -4.07 -0.38 -22.18
C ILE A 423 -5.18 -1.25 -21.57
N SER A 424 -5.61 -2.29 -22.28
CA SER A 424 -6.56 -3.28 -21.79
C SER A 424 -6.15 -4.67 -22.26
N VAL A 425 -6.01 -5.63 -21.34
CA VAL A 425 -5.48 -6.98 -21.60
C VAL A 425 -6.44 -8.02 -21.04
N GLU A 426 -6.67 -9.08 -21.81
CA GLU A 426 -7.48 -10.23 -21.37
C GLU A 426 -6.61 -11.23 -20.59
N VAL A 427 -6.91 -11.46 -19.30
CA VAL A 427 -6.10 -12.32 -18.42
C VAL A 427 -6.84 -13.62 -18.10
N SER A 428 -6.18 -14.76 -18.33
CA SER A 428 -6.78 -16.08 -18.07
C SER A 428 -6.78 -16.42 -16.58
N ARG A 429 -7.96 -16.70 -16.02
CA ARG A 429 -8.12 -17.16 -14.63
C ARG A 429 -7.75 -18.64 -14.48
N PRO A 430 -6.96 -19.04 -13.46
CA PRO A 430 -6.51 -20.43 -13.28
C PRO A 430 -7.67 -21.37 -12.93
N LYS A 431 -8.63 -20.92 -12.10
CA LYS A 431 -9.79 -21.72 -11.70
C LYS A 431 -11.08 -20.90 -11.73
N LYS A 432 -12.06 -21.38 -12.49
CA LYS A 432 -13.40 -20.79 -12.63
C LYS A 432 -14.35 -21.45 -11.64
N SER A 433 -15.42 -20.73 -11.26
CA SER A 433 -16.50 -21.25 -10.39
C SER A 433 -16.06 -21.82 -9.03
N ARG A 434 -14.97 -21.30 -8.43
CA ARG A 434 -14.49 -21.72 -7.11
C ARG A 434 -15.59 -21.69 -6.04
N SER A 435 -15.59 -22.67 -5.13
CA SER A 435 -16.52 -22.79 -4.00
C SER A 435 -16.36 -21.63 -2.98
N ALA A 436 -17.11 -21.65 -1.88
CA ALA A 436 -16.89 -20.71 -0.78
C ALA A 436 -15.58 -21.02 -0.06
N THR A 437 -15.39 -22.28 0.34
CA THR A 437 -14.18 -22.80 1.00
C THR A 437 -12.92 -22.57 0.16
N GLU A 438 -12.96 -22.87 -1.14
CA GLU A 438 -11.83 -22.64 -2.05
C GLU A 438 -11.44 -21.16 -2.23
N LYS A 439 -12.33 -20.22 -1.88
CA LYS A 439 -12.05 -18.77 -1.86
C LYS A 439 -11.65 -18.25 -0.50
N GLU A 440 -11.95 -19.01 0.54
CA GLU A 440 -11.48 -18.75 1.89
C GLU A 440 -10.04 -19.24 2.02
N ASP A 441 -9.72 -20.43 1.50
CA ASP A 441 -8.42 -21.07 1.61
C ASP A 441 -7.36 -20.55 0.64
N GLU A 442 -7.75 -20.16 -0.58
CA GLU A 442 -6.85 -19.63 -1.59
C GLU A 442 -7.30 -18.24 -2.07
N ASP A 443 -6.43 -17.24 -1.94
CA ASP A 443 -6.60 -15.97 -2.62
C ASP A 443 -6.31 -16.10 -4.12
N GLU A 444 -7.14 -15.49 -4.96
CA GLU A 444 -6.83 -15.31 -6.38
C GLU A 444 -6.26 -13.90 -6.54
N VAL A 445 -4.96 -13.85 -6.84
CA VAL A 445 -4.13 -12.64 -6.85
C VAL A 445 -3.78 -12.28 -8.29
N LEU A 446 -3.97 -11.01 -8.67
CA LEU A 446 -3.47 -10.48 -9.93
C LEU A 446 -2.04 -10.02 -9.69
N VAL A 447 -1.09 -10.52 -10.48
CA VAL A 447 0.32 -10.14 -10.38
C VAL A 447 0.73 -9.40 -11.65
N ILE A 448 1.39 -8.28 -11.48
CA ILE A 448 2.02 -7.47 -12.52
C ILE A 448 3.53 -7.49 -12.20
N GLU A 449 4.34 -7.99 -13.12
CA GLU A 449 5.75 -8.34 -12.84
C GLU A 449 6.68 -7.63 -13.83
N GLY A 450 7.92 -7.34 -13.42
CA GLY A 450 8.86 -6.62 -14.28
C GLY A 450 8.35 -5.23 -14.65
N ILE A 451 7.96 -4.46 -13.62
CA ILE A 451 7.66 -3.03 -13.75
C ILE A 451 9.01 -2.30 -13.74
N GLU A 452 9.47 -1.83 -14.90
CA GLU A 452 10.73 -1.09 -15.03
C GLU A 452 10.46 0.41 -15.18
N TYR A 453 11.07 1.23 -14.34
CA TYR A 453 10.87 2.68 -14.32
C TYR A 453 12.13 3.44 -13.87
N GLU A 454 12.03 4.77 -13.82
CA GLU A 454 13.06 5.62 -13.24
C GLU A 454 12.76 5.87 -11.76
N GLU A 455 13.55 5.28 -10.86
CA GLU A 455 13.37 5.36 -9.41
C GLU A 455 13.31 6.80 -8.87
N ASN A 456 14.00 7.75 -9.52
CA ASN A 456 14.00 9.15 -9.12
C ASN A 456 12.70 9.91 -9.52
N GLN A 457 11.72 9.23 -10.14
CA GLN A 457 10.42 9.78 -10.47
C GLN A 457 9.30 9.08 -9.69
N LEU A 458 8.28 9.85 -9.34
CA LEU A 458 6.99 9.29 -8.95
C LEU A 458 6.28 8.71 -10.18
N ILE A 459 6.06 7.40 -10.15
CA ILE A 459 5.16 6.70 -11.05
C ILE A 459 3.90 6.28 -10.29
N LYS A 460 2.74 6.55 -10.86
CA LYS A 460 1.45 5.99 -10.43
C LYS A 460 0.70 5.45 -11.62
N PHE A 461 0.23 4.20 -11.53
CA PHE A 461 -0.81 3.69 -12.41
C PHE A 461 -1.91 2.96 -11.65
N ASP A 462 -3.15 3.25 -12.04
CA ASP A 462 -4.35 2.61 -11.50
C ASP A 462 -4.66 1.33 -12.28
N VAL A 463 -5.03 0.27 -11.56
CA VAL A 463 -5.39 -1.04 -12.12
C VAL A 463 -6.90 -1.26 -11.96
N LEU A 464 -7.59 -1.41 -13.09
CA LEU A 464 -9.01 -1.68 -13.16
C LEU A 464 -9.28 -3.09 -13.69
N VAL A 465 -10.30 -3.76 -13.14
CA VAL A 465 -10.68 -5.12 -13.51
C VAL A 465 -12.16 -5.18 -13.88
N ASN A 466 -12.43 -5.48 -15.15
CA ASN A 466 -13.77 -5.47 -15.78
C ASN A 466 -14.49 -4.11 -15.73
N ASP A 467 -13.75 -3.03 -16.00
CA ASP A 467 -14.30 -1.69 -16.28
C ASP A 467 -14.22 -1.34 -17.78
N GLU A 468 -14.74 -0.18 -18.16
CA GLU A 468 -14.59 0.40 -19.50
C GLU A 468 -13.41 1.39 -19.53
N PRO A 469 -12.42 1.26 -20.44
CA PRO A 469 -11.23 2.12 -20.44
C PRO A 469 -11.55 3.60 -20.70
N ASP A 470 -12.58 3.90 -21.47
CA ASP A 470 -13.01 5.28 -21.79
C ASP A 470 -13.68 6.00 -20.60
N SER A 471 -14.01 5.26 -19.54
CA SER A 471 -14.60 5.77 -18.31
C SER A 471 -14.14 4.85 -17.18
N PRO A 472 -12.96 5.06 -16.59
CA PRO A 472 -12.55 4.31 -15.40
C PRO A 472 -13.41 4.72 -14.19
N GLY A 473 -13.71 3.77 -13.31
CA GLY A 473 -14.24 4.02 -11.97
C GLY A 473 -13.16 4.50 -11.01
N GLY A 474 -13.56 5.29 -10.00
CA GLY A 474 -12.66 5.71 -8.92
C GLY A 474 -12.44 4.63 -7.86
N PRO A 475 -11.63 4.91 -6.83
CA PRO A 475 -11.37 3.99 -5.71
C PRO A 475 -12.61 3.62 -4.90
N ASP A 476 -13.73 4.33 -5.08
CA ASP A 476 -15.02 3.99 -4.50
C ASP A 476 -15.72 2.79 -5.20
N LYS A 477 -15.26 2.41 -6.41
CA LYS A 477 -15.82 1.32 -7.23
C LYS A 477 -15.12 -0.02 -7.05
N SER A 478 -15.87 -1.10 -7.17
CA SER A 478 -15.36 -2.49 -7.05
C SER A 478 -14.42 -2.90 -8.19
N GLU A 479 -14.54 -2.21 -9.32
CA GLU A 479 -13.76 -2.37 -10.54
C GLU A 479 -12.34 -1.80 -10.38
N PHE A 480 -12.15 -0.82 -9.50
CA PHE A 480 -10.84 -0.30 -9.14
C PHE A 480 -10.17 -1.28 -8.18
N ALA A 481 -9.15 -1.99 -8.67
CA ALA A 481 -8.47 -3.06 -7.93
C ALA A 481 -7.38 -2.52 -6.99
N GLY A 482 -6.73 -1.41 -7.37
CA GLY A 482 -5.69 -0.72 -6.61
C GLY A 482 -4.82 0.14 -7.54
N SER A 483 -3.73 0.69 -7.02
CA SER A 483 -2.74 1.44 -7.80
C SER A 483 -1.33 0.97 -7.44
N PHE A 484 -0.45 0.83 -8.43
CA PHE A 484 0.98 0.79 -8.16
C PHE A 484 1.48 2.22 -7.96
N VAL A 485 2.27 2.46 -6.91
CA VAL A 485 2.88 3.76 -6.61
C VAL A 485 4.21 3.56 -5.88
N ASN A 486 5.29 4.16 -6.37
CA ASN A 486 6.59 4.22 -5.68
C ASN A 486 6.82 5.61 -5.02
N VAL A 487 7.61 5.69 -3.96
CA VAL A 487 8.27 6.93 -3.49
C VAL A 487 9.62 7.04 -4.23
N PRO A 488 10.16 8.24 -4.56
CA PRO A 488 11.37 8.31 -5.34
C PRO A 488 12.57 8.08 -4.44
N HIS A 489 13.52 7.31 -4.93
CA HIS A 489 14.80 7.03 -4.30
C HIS A 489 15.85 6.92 -5.41
N LYS A 490 17.13 6.78 -5.07
CA LYS A 490 18.20 6.81 -6.08
C LYS A 490 19.26 5.74 -5.84
N HIS A 491 19.08 4.59 -6.49
CA HIS A 491 20.13 3.57 -6.60
C HIS A 491 21.03 3.80 -7.83
N ALA A 492 22.13 3.06 -7.91
CA ALA A 492 23.08 3.12 -9.03
C ALA A 492 22.61 2.38 -10.30
N LYS A 493 21.50 1.64 -10.22
CA LYS A 493 20.94 0.77 -11.29
C LYS A 493 19.48 1.19 -11.57
N LYS A 494 18.82 0.50 -12.53
CA LYS A 494 17.37 0.66 -12.76
C LYS A 494 16.60 -0.37 -11.94
N SER A 495 15.49 0.03 -11.32
CA SER A 495 14.57 -0.88 -10.61
C SER A 495 13.87 -1.88 -11.53
N LYS A 496 13.47 -3.01 -10.93
CA LYS A 496 12.54 -3.98 -11.50
C LYS A 496 11.57 -4.44 -10.41
N ASP A 497 10.42 -3.80 -10.34
CA ASP A 497 9.46 -4.07 -9.27
C ASP A 497 8.42 -5.12 -9.67
N ASN A 498 7.79 -5.72 -8.65
CA ASN A 498 6.62 -6.57 -8.80
C ASN A 498 5.47 -6.06 -7.95
N TYR A 499 4.26 -6.02 -8.51
CA TYR A 499 3.06 -5.56 -7.82
C TYR A 499 1.98 -6.66 -7.79
N GLY A 500 1.44 -6.95 -6.60
CA GLY A 500 0.44 -8.00 -6.38
C GLY A 500 -0.84 -7.46 -5.75
N ILE A 501 -2.00 -7.75 -6.34
CA ILE A 501 -3.33 -7.34 -5.84
C ILE A 501 -4.16 -8.58 -5.47
N GLY A 502 -4.48 -8.75 -4.17
CA GLY A 502 -5.31 -9.84 -3.66
C GLY A 502 -6.83 -9.63 -3.72
N ASP A 503 -7.59 -10.74 -3.61
CA ASP A 503 -9.07 -10.90 -3.71
C ASP A 503 -9.82 -9.75 -4.39
N TYR A 504 -9.44 -9.45 -5.64
CA TYR A 504 -10.21 -8.59 -6.52
C TYR A 504 -11.50 -9.32 -6.90
N ARG A 505 -12.55 -9.16 -6.07
CA ARG A 505 -13.84 -9.81 -6.31
C ARG A 505 -14.51 -9.28 -7.58
N ILE A 506 -14.21 -9.95 -8.70
CA ILE A 506 -14.98 -9.85 -9.93
C ILE A 506 -16.45 -10.11 -9.57
N VAL A 507 -17.29 -9.07 -9.64
CA VAL A 507 -18.73 -9.18 -9.41
C VAL A 507 -19.39 -9.86 -10.61
N GLY A 508 -19.16 -11.17 -10.67
CA GLY A 508 -19.58 -12.11 -11.69
C GLY A 508 -20.00 -13.42 -11.04
N ARG A 509 -20.95 -13.34 -10.09
CA ARG A 509 -21.59 -14.53 -9.50
C ARG A 509 -22.40 -15.23 -10.61
N SER A 510 -21.78 -16.22 -11.24
CA SER A 510 -22.45 -17.20 -12.11
C SER A 510 -23.58 -17.83 -11.32
N GLY A 511 -24.77 -17.90 -11.91
CA GLY A 511 -25.97 -18.33 -11.19
C GLY A 511 -25.92 -19.81 -10.82
N SER A 512 -26.58 -20.12 -9.70
CA SER A 512 -27.54 -21.24 -9.64
C SER A 512 -28.66 -21.01 -10.65
#